data_AF-Q8W5P3-F1
#
_entry.id   AF-Q8W5P3-F1
#
_cell.length_a   1.000
_cell.length_b   1.000
_cell.length_c   1.000
_cell.angle_alpha   90.00
_cell.angle_beta   90.00
_cell.angle_gamma   90.00
#
_symmetry.space_group_name_H-M   'P 1'
#
loop_
_entity.id
_entity.type
_entity.pdbx_description
1 polymer ?
#
loop_
_entity_poly.entity_id
_entity_poly.type
_entity_poly.pdbx_seq_one_letter_code
_entity_poly.pdbx_strand_id
1 'polypeptide(L)'
;MAAVARSRHPGHCARRPLPVTSLFRLADATPASRRRRLAVPGPPLTGCEQRDSTLTVCTLDEKSRNPSWKAIGYAAPAAAAAAVEQRRPASPSRRPLEDGVVETRRMDDNALLRSLVEKGLAVKTGTAAHHTVQCDAVVVGSGCGGGVAAAVLASKGYKVVVVEKGDYFATEDYTSLEGPSMERLYEKGGVFGTSNVTTILFTGATVGGGSAVNWSACIRTPAEIREEWSREHGLPVFASTAYAQAMDAVCDRIRVTGGCEEEGFQNRVLRRGCDALGMRADAVPRNSSEGHFCGSCNLGCPTGDKKGTDTTWLVDAVERGAVILTGCKAEHFILERNAGGRGGRSKRCVGLMATCTSSGITKKLRIEAKVSISACGALMTPPLLRNSGLKNRHIGRNLHLHPVSMAWGYFPDSTAELPGKCYEGGIITSMHRVTDRTIIETPALGPGAFSAVVPWESGRDMKERMRRYARTAHAFALVRDRGAGAVDGEGRVRFSPSRDDAEELRAGLRRALRILVAAGAAEVGTHRSDGLRLRCKGVRDADVEAFLDEVTIEKGPMYPGSDKWAIFCSAHQMGSCRMGASPRDGAVDGAGESWEAEGLYVCDGSLLPTAVGVNPMITIQSIAYCLSNGIADTLSH
;
A
#
# COMPACT_ATOMS: atom_id res chain seq x y z
N MET A 1 -54.76 -44.21 -33.50
CA MET A 1 -54.95 -45.67 -33.64
C MET A 1 -54.42 -46.35 -32.38
N ALA A 2 -55.10 -47.41 -31.98
CA ALA A 2 -55.08 -48.06 -30.68
C ALA A 2 -53.73 -48.70 -30.27
N ALA A 3 -53.35 -48.49 -29.00
CA ALA A 3 -53.26 -49.47 -27.92
C ALA A 3 -52.44 -50.79 -28.07
N VAL A 4 -51.68 -51.05 -26.98
CA VAL A 4 -51.55 -52.34 -26.22
C VAL A 4 -50.36 -53.29 -26.48
N ALA A 5 -49.54 -53.48 -25.42
CA ALA A 5 -49.25 -54.75 -24.70
C ALA A 5 -47.81 -54.72 -24.09
N ARG A 6 -47.60 -54.68 -22.76
CA ARG A 6 -47.49 -55.81 -21.77
C ARG A 6 -46.44 -56.86 -22.20
N SER A 7 -45.48 -57.35 -21.40
CA SER A 7 -45.28 -57.41 -19.94
C SER A 7 -43.95 -58.13 -19.57
N ARG A 8 -43.58 -58.05 -18.28
CA ARG A 8 -42.76 -58.98 -17.44
C ARG A 8 -41.28 -58.64 -17.15
N HIS A 9 -41.07 -58.23 -15.90
CA HIS A 9 -39.86 -58.36 -15.06
C HIS A 9 -39.85 -59.75 -14.38
N PRO A 10 -38.70 -60.30 -13.88
CA PRO A 10 -38.03 -59.78 -12.68
C PRO A 10 -36.49 -59.96 -12.58
N GLY A 11 -35.87 -59.29 -11.60
CA GLY A 11 -34.71 -59.86 -10.89
C GLY A 11 -33.43 -59.03 -10.80
N HIS A 12 -33.22 -58.44 -9.62
CA HIS A 12 -31.94 -58.15 -8.93
C HIS A 12 -31.05 -56.92 -9.24
N CYS A 13 -31.14 -55.99 -8.26
CA CYS A 13 -30.09 -55.37 -7.46
C CYS A 13 -29.06 -54.37 -8.04
N ALA A 14 -29.38 -53.09 -7.72
CA ALA A 14 -28.54 -52.10 -7.02
C ALA A 14 -27.38 -51.44 -7.78
N ARG A 15 -27.13 -50.13 -7.69
CA ARG A 15 -27.83 -48.94 -7.13
C ARG A 15 -27.19 -47.74 -7.86
N ARG A 16 -28.02 -46.84 -8.41
CA ARG A 16 -27.62 -45.53 -8.94
C ARG A 16 -27.46 -44.50 -7.79
N PRO A 17 -26.61 -43.47 -7.93
CA PRO A 17 -26.56 -42.31 -7.03
C PRO A 17 -27.37 -41.13 -7.61
N LEU A 18 -28.16 -40.43 -6.80
CA LEU A 18 -28.77 -39.09 -7.05
C LEU A 18 -29.22 -38.49 -5.68
N PRO A 19 -29.60 -37.20 -5.54
CA PRO A 19 -28.73 -36.02 -5.43
C PRO A 19 -29.11 -35.07 -4.24
N VAL A 20 -28.29 -34.03 -4.04
CA VAL A 20 -28.51 -32.66 -3.47
C VAL A 20 -29.80 -32.36 -2.66
N THR A 21 -29.66 -31.83 -1.42
CA THR A 21 -30.42 -30.65 -0.90
C THR A 21 -30.02 -30.19 0.53
N SER A 22 -29.83 -28.86 0.67
CA SER A 22 -30.08 -27.95 1.83
C SER A 22 -29.27 -28.15 3.13
N LEU A 23 -28.81 -27.12 3.87
CA LEU A 23 -29.58 -26.05 4.52
C LEU A 23 -28.69 -24.86 4.97
N PHE A 24 -29.27 -23.65 4.97
CA PHE A 24 -28.77 -22.38 5.52
C PHE A 24 -29.67 -21.92 6.69
N ARG A 25 -29.11 -21.09 7.60
CA ARG A 25 -29.70 -20.29 8.72
C ARG A 25 -29.82 -21.01 10.09
N LEU A 26 -29.29 -20.46 11.19
CA LEU A 26 -29.88 -19.35 11.98
C LEU A 26 -28.86 -18.67 12.95
N ALA A 27 -29.30 -17.55 13.54
CA ALA A 27 -28.57 -16.45 14.19
C ALA A 27 -28.41 -16.52 15.74
N ASP A 28 -27.54 -15.63 16.25
CA ASP A 28 -27.42 -14.95 17.56
C ASP A 28 -27.94 -15.56 18.89
N ALA A 29 -27.04 -15.68 19.88
CA ALA A 29 -27.14 -15.14 21.27
C ALA A 29 -25.99 -15.66 22.19
N THR A 30 -25.40 -14.77 23.00
CA THR A 30 -24.50 -15.04 24.17
C THR A 30 -25.26 -14.87 25.51
N PRO A 31 -24.73 -15.13 26.74
CA PRO A 31 -23.44 -15.72 27.17
C PRO A 31 -23.50 -16.77 28.33
N ALA A 32 -22.32 -17.32 28.69
CA ALA A 32 -21.89 -17.88 29.98
C ALA A 32 -22.30 -19.32 30.38
N SER A 33 -21.33 -20.25 30.42
CA SER A 33 -20.77 -20.75 31.69
C SER A 33 -19.80 -21.94 31.51
N ARG A 34 -18.75 -21.93 32.34
CA ARG A 34 -17.95 -23.07 32.86
C ARG A 34 -17.12 -23.92 31.88
N ARG A 35 -15.81 -23.61 31.92
CA ARG A 35 -14.67 -24.48 31.61
C ARG A 35 -14.86 -25.91 32.16
N ARG A 36 -14.70 -26.92 31.30
CA ARG A 36 -14.06 -28.19 31.66
C ARG A 36 -13.14 -28.63 30.51
N ARG A 37 -11.86 -28.77 30.85
CA ARG A 37 -10.82 -29.39 30.02
C ARG A 37 -11.14 -30.87 29.91
N LEU A 38 -11.12 -31.41 28.69
CA LEU A 38 -10.91 -32.83 28.44
C LEU A 38 -9.76 -32.93 27.45
N ALA A 39 -8.60 -33.27 27.99
CA ALA A 39 -7.42 -33.64 27.24
C ALA A 39 -7.57 -35.11 26.80
N VAL A 40 -7.29 -35.38 25.53
CA VAL A 40 -7.02 -36.74 25.03
C VAL A 40 -5.61 -36.70 24.44
N PRO A 41 -4.65 -37.51 24.93
CA PRO A 41 -3.29 -37.52 24.44
C PRO A 41 -3.17 -38.47 23.24
N GLY A 42 -2.71 -37.95 22.10
CA GLY A 42 -2.19 -38.74 20.98
C GLY A 42 -0.66 -38.59 20.91
N PRO A 43 0.09 -39.65 20.54
CA PRO A 43 1.55 -39.62 20.54
C PRO A 43 2.12 -38.72 19.44
N PRO A 44 3.35 -38.20 19.60
CA PRO A 44 3.96 -37.26 18.66
C PRO A 44 4.33 -37.99 17.36
N LEU A 45 3.75 -37.52 16.25
CA LEU A 45 4.27 -37.80 14.91
C LEU A 45 5.63 -37.12 14.78
N THR A 46 6.69 -37.89 15.02
CA THR A 46 8.06 -37.54 14.69
C THR A 46 8.30 -37.92 13.22
N GLY A 47 8.90 -37.00 12.45
CA GLY A 47 9.53 -37.32 11.17
C GLY A 47 8.74 -36.94 9.90
N CYS A 48 8.57 -35.64 9.64
CA CYS A 48 8.73 -35.05 8.31
C CYS A 48 8.75 -33.52 8.47
N GLU A 49 9.90 -32.93 8.77
CA GLU A 49 10.08 -31.48 8.61
C GLU A 49 10.07 -31.17 7.10
N GLN A 50 8.89 -30.88 6.54
CA GLN A 50 8.83 -29.98 5.40
C GLN A 50 9.28 -28.60 5.91
N ARG A 51 10.59 -28.38 5.94
CA ARG A 51 11.15 -27.04 6.09
C ARG A 51 10.74 -26.25 4.86
N ASP A 52 9.67 -25.49 5.01
CA ASP A 52 9.20 -24.57 3.99
C ASP A 52 10.35 -23.60 3.67
N SER A 53 10.86 -23.64 2.44
CA SER A 53 12.03 -22.85 2.03
C SER A 53 11.79 -21.35 2.20
N THR A 54 10.52 -20.93 2.09
CA THR A 54 10.02 -19.57 2.27
C THR A 54 10.21 -19.08 3.69
N LEU A 55 9.91 -19.92 4.70
CA LEU A 55 10.15 -19.59 6.11
C LEU A 55 11.64 -19.42 6.41
N THR A 56 12.50 -20.20 5.75
CA THR A 56 13.93 -20.28 6.06
C THR A 56 14.71 -19.03 5.59
N VAL A 57 14.19 -18.26 4.63
CA VAL A 57 14.89 -17.08 4.06
C VAL A 57 14.54 -15.77 4.79
N CYS A 58 13.35 -15.72 5.40
CA CYS A 58 12.89 -14.57 6.20
C CYS A 58 13.18 -14.69 7.69
N THR A 59 13.44 -15.90 8.20
CA THR A 59 13.76 -16.16 9.60
C THR A 59 15.21 -15.79 9.91
N LEU A 60 15.42 -15.21 11.09
CA LEU A 60 16.73 -14.82 11.59
C LEU A 60 17.09 -15.70 12.78
N ASP A 61 18.39 -15.98 12.95
CA ASP A 61 18.90 -16.50 14.21
C ASP A 61 18.83 -15.43 15.31
N GLU A 62 19.10 -15.82 16.57
CA GLU A 62 19.11 -14.90 17.72
C GLU A 62 20.11 -13.73 17.56
N LYS A 63 21.05 -13.83 16.60
CA LYS A 63 22.03 -12.80 16.26
C LYS A 63 21.64 -12.00 15.01
N SER A 64 20.38 -12.08 14.57
CA SER A 64 19.85 -11.41 13.38
C SER A 64 20.54 -11.80 12.07
N ARG A 65 21.04 -13.04 11.96
CA ARG A 65 21.70 -13.57 10.76
C ARG A 65 20.86 -14.67 10.14
N ASN A 66 21.01 -14.86 8.83
CA ASN A 66 20.44 -15.98 8.12
C ASN A 66 21.55 -16.72 7.34
N PRO A 67 21.81 -18.01 7.63
CA PRO A 67 22.88 -18.76 6.97
C PRO A 67 22.64 -18.98 5.47
N SER A 68 21.39 -18.86 5.01
CA SER A 68 20.99 -19.04 3.61
C SER A 68 21.25 -17.79 2.76
N TRP A 69 21.41 -16.60 3.36
CA TRP A 69 21.58 -15.34 2.62
C TRP A 69 22.81 -15.34 1.72
N LYS A 70 23.93 -15.88 2.21
CA LYS A 70 25.15 -16.05 1.41
C LYS A 70 24.89 -16.90 0.16
N ALA A 71 24.06 -17.93 0.28
CA ALA A 71 23.76 -18.85 -0.82
C ALA A 71 22.88 -18.23 -1.91
N ILE A 72 22.11 -17.19 -1.58
CA ILE A 72 21.24 -16.47 -2.52
C ILE A 72 21.84 -15.12 -2.97
N GLY A 73 23.09 -14.86 -2.59
CA GLY A 73 23.80 -13.61 -2.89
C GLY A 73 23.25 -12.38 -2.16
N TYR A 74 22.41 -12.56 -1.14
CA TYR A 74 21.83 -11.47 -0.34
C TYR A 74 22.72 -11.13 0.85
N ALA A 75 22.80 -9.84 1.17
CA ALA A 75 23.40 -9.35 2.39
C ALA A 75 22.56 -8.18 2.88
N ALA A 76 21.91 -8.33 4.03
CA ALA A 76 21.24 -7.20 4.65
C ALA A 76 22.31 -6.14 5.03
N PRO A 77 22.12 -4.86 4.71
CA PRO A 77 22.99 -3.76 5.14
C PRO A 77 23.36 -3.78 6.64
N ALA A 78 22.54 -4.39 7.50
CA ALA A 78 22.83 -4.60 8.92
C ALA A 78 24.07 -5.49 9.21
N ALA A 79 24.44 -6.41 8.30
CA ALA A 79 25.67 -7.20 8.42
C ALA A 79 26.94 -6.38 8.07
N ALA A 80 26.78 -5.23 7.40
CA ALA A 80 27.84 -4.24 7.17
C ALA A 80 27.80 -3.09 8.21
N ALA A 81 26.66 -2.88 8.89
CA ALA A 81 26.48 -1.84 9.91
C ALA A 81 27.33 -2.05 11.18
N ALA A 82 27.74 -3.30 11.49
CA ALA A 82 28.71 -3.56 12.56
C ALA A 82 30.06 -2.86 12.34
N ALA A 83 30.41 -2.49 11.10
CA ALA A 83 31.59 -1.67 10.80
C ALA A 83 31.34 -0.16 10.92
N VAL A 84 30.07 0.29 10.85
CA VAL A 84 29.66 1.70 10.97
C VAL A 84 29.45 2.11 12.43
N GLU A 85 29.19 1.15 13.32
CA GLU A 85 29.07 1.35 14.77
C GLU A 85 30.33 2.03 15.39
N GLN A 86 31.50 1.88 14.73
CA GLN A 86 32.77 2.52 15.13
C GLN A 86 32.88 4.01 14.75
N ARG A 87 31.90 4.60 14.04
CA ARG A 87 31.89 6.03 13.64
C ARG A 87 30.74 6.83 14.26
N ARG A 88 30.05 6.31 15.27
CA ARG A 88 28.94 7.03 15.93
C ARG A 88 29.44 8.14 16.86
N PRO A 89 28.88 9.37 16.79
CA PRO A 89 29.01 10.34 17.87
C PRO A 89 28.29 9.82 19.13
N ALA A 90 28.85 10.14 20.29
CA ALA A 90 28.50 9.55 21.59
C ALA A 90 27.14 9.99 22.19
N SER A 91 26.32 10.78 21.48
CA SER A 91 24.98 11.18 21.93
C SER A 91 23.91 10.83 20.89
N PRO A 92 22.75 10.28 21.29
CA PRO A 92 21.66 10.06 20.35
C PRO A 92 21.21 11.40 19.74
N SER A 93 21.20 11.48 18.40
CA SER A 93 20.54 12.55 17.66
C SER A 93 19.08 12.65 18.10
N ARG A 94 18.60 13.86 18.33
CA ARG A 94 17.18 14.12 18.62
C ARG A 94 16.33 13.62 17.45
N ARG A 95 15.28 12.82 17.73
CA ARG A 95 14.37 12.29 16.69
C ARG A 95 13.55 13.44 16.08
N PRO A 96 13.31 13.46 14.75
CA PRO A 96 12.64 14.58 14.08
C PRO A 96 11.29 15.00 14.66
N LEU A 97 10.49 14.05 15.19
CA LEU A 97 9.14 14.32 15.71
C LEU A 97 9.07 14.29 17.25
N GLU A 98 10.20 14.19 17.95
CA GLU A 98 10.28 14.00 19.42
C GLU A 98 9.46 15.06 20.20
N ASP A 99 9.39 16.27 19.66
CA ASP A 99 8.72 17.39 20.32
C ASP A 99 7.21 17.33 20.27
N GLY A 100 6.61 16.57 19.36
CA GLY A 100 5.16 16.50 19.21
C GLY A 100 4.59 15.08 19.22
N VAL A 101 5.43 14.05 19.13
CA VAL A 101 4.99 12.66 19.15
C VAL A 101 4.66 12.17 20.57
N VAL A 102 3.58 11.41 20.70
CA VAL A 102 3.15 10.73 21.92
C VAL A 102 3.00 9.24 21.58
N GLU A 103 3.98 8.45 21.98
CA GLU A 103 4.05 7.02 21.68
C GLU A 103 3.25 6.19 22.68
N THR A 104 1.98 5.93 22.37
CA THR A 104 1.03 5.41 23.36
C THR A 104 1.29 3.97 23.79
N ARG A 105 1.99 3.16 22.99
CA ARG A 105 2.16 1.70 23.19
C ARG A 105 2.71 1.28 24.55
N ARG A 106 3.49 2.13 25.21
CA ARG A 106 4.13 1.84 26.51
C ARG A 106 3.59 2.71 27.64
N MET A 107 2.51 3.45 27.40
CA MET A 107 1.91 4.34 28.37
C MET A 107 0.73 3.69 29.08
N ASP A 108 0.45 4.19 30.28
CA ASP A 108 -0.83 4.02 30.96
C ASP A 108 -1.70 5.30 30.84
N ASP A 109 -2.91 5.26 31.39
CA ASP A 109 -3.82 6.42 31.36
C ASP A 109 -3.19 7.71 31.94
N ASN A 110 -2.42 7.63 33.04
CA ASN A 110 -1.84 8.80 33.68
C ASN A 110 -0.65 9.38 32.89
N ALA A 111 0.22 8.51 32.39
CA ALA A 111 1.35 8.88 31.54
C ALA A 111 0.87 9.54 30.25
N LEU A 112 -0.21 9.02 29.65
CA LEU A 112 -0.84 9.60 28.48
C LEU A 112 -1.34 11.03 28.77
N LEU A 113 -2.13 11.22 29.83
CA LEU A 113 -2.67 12.53 30.19
C LEU A 113 -1.57 13.57 30.44
N ARG A 114 -0.52 13.20 31.19
CA ARG A 114 0.64 14.08 31.43
C ARG A 114 1.33 14.47 30.13
N SER A 115 1.63 13.48 29.28
CA SER A 115 2.29 13.73 28.00
C SER A 115 1.48 14.68 27.10
N LEU A 116 0.16 14.49 27.02
CA LEU A 116 -0.72 15.38 26.25
C LEU A 116 -0.71 16.83 26.77
N VAL A 117 -0.74 17.02 28.10
CA VAL A 117 -0.68 18.34 28.73
C VAL A 117 0.69 18.99 28.51
N GLU A 118 1.79 18.23 28.65
CA GLU A 118 3.16 18.69 28.37
C GLU A 118 3.34 19.13 26.91
N LYS A 119 2.63 18.49 25.96
CA LYS A 119 2.58 18.89 24.54
C LYS A 119 1.54 20.00 24.26
N GLY A 120 1.01 20.64 25.30
CA GLY A 120 0.14 21.81 25.21
C GLY A 120 -1.27 21.52 24.70
N LEU A 121 -1.79 20.31 24.91
CA LEU A 121 -3.21 20.02 24.65
C LEU A 121 -4.05 20.27 25.90
N ALA A 122 -5.25 20.81 25.69
CA ALA A 122 -6.25 20.89 26.75
C ALA A 122 -6.89 19.51 26.94
N VAL A 123 -6.71 18.94 28.12
CA VAL A 123 -7.23 17.62 28.46
C VAL A 123 -8.16 17.72 29.65
N LYS A 124 -9.33 17.10 29.54
CA LYS A 124 -10.25 16.89 30.66
C LYS A 124 -10.17 15.42 31.03
N THR A 125 -9.85 15.12 32.30
CA THR A 125 -10.06 13.78 32.86
C THR A 125 -11.53 13.43 32.64
N GLY A 126 -11.78 12.54 31.70
CA GLY A 126 -13.15 12.30 31.26
C GLY A 126 -13.90 11.38 32.21
N THR A 127 -15.08 10.98 31.79
CA THR A 127 -15.98 10.08 32.53
C THR A 127 -15.30 8.73 32.84
N ALA A 128 -16.02 7.80 33.47
CA ALA A 128 -15.51 6.44 33.66
C ALA A 128 -15.07 5.76 32.34
N ALA A 129 -15.54 6.21 31.17
CA ALA A 129 -15.37 5.52 29.89
C ALA A 129 -14.26 6.08 28.96
N HIS A 130 -13.95 7.37 29.01
CA HIS A 130 -12.99 7.99 28.07
C HIS A 130 -12.26 9.18 28.71
N HIS A 131 -11.10 9.55 28.17
CA HIS A 131 -10.49 10.87 28.36
C HIS A 131 -10.91 11.81 27.23
N THR A 132 -10.92 13.12 27.48
CA THR A 132 -11.32 14.10 26.47
C THR A 132 -10.17 15.06 26.17
N VAL A 133 -9.82 15.18 24.89
CA VAL A 133 -8.77 16.06 24.37
C VAL A 133 -9.43 17.09 23.46
N GLN A 134 -9.05 18.36 23.58
CA GLN A 134 -9.60 19.43 22.75
C GLN A 134 -8.54 19.97 21.79
N CYS A 135 -8.94 20.20 20.54
CA CYS A 135 -8.12 20.77 19.48
C CYS A 135 -8.98 21.54 18.48
N ASP A 136 -8.37 22.28 17.56
CA ASP A 136 -9.10 22.92 16.47
C ASP A 136 -9.40 21.92 15.36
N ALA A 137 -8.42 21.10 15.02
CA ALA A 137 -8.53 20.08 13.97
C ALA A 137 -7.94 18.73 14.40
N VAL A 138 -8.67 17.65 14.08
CA VAL A 138 -8.17 16.28 14.20
C VAL A 138 -7.95 15.67 12.81
N VAL A 139 -6.76 15.11 12.58
CA VAL A 139 -6.39 14.44 11.33
C VAL A 139 -6.17 12.95 11.62
N VAL A 140 -6.89 12.08 10.91
CA VAL A 140 -6.82 10.62 11.12
C VAL A 140 -6.01 9.97 10.02
N GLY A 141 -4.83 9.48 10.36
CA GLY A 141 -3.82 8.96 9.44
C GLY A 141 -2.76 10.02 9.13
N SER A 142 -1.50 9.63 9.25
CA SER A 142 -0.34 10.54 9.13
C SER A 142 0.36 10.48 7.75
N GLY A 143 -0.25 9.78 6.79
CA GLY A 143 0.31 9.50 5.47
C GLY A 143 0.41 10.71 4.53
N CYS A 144 0.48 10.45 3.22
CA CYS A 144 0.68 11.49 2.19
C CYS A 144 -0.25 12.69 2.37
N GLY A 145 -1.56 12.49 2.47
CA GLY A 145 -2.48 13.61 2.60
C GLY A 145 -2.62 14.13 4.04
N GLY A 146 -2.57 13.25 5.03
CA GLY A 146 -2.72 13.64 6.44
C GLY A 146 -1.55 14.45 7.00
N GLY A 147 -0.32 14.11 6.61
CA GLY A 147 0.86 14.90 6.97
C GLY A 147 0.81 16.32 6.40
N VAL A 148 0.44 16.44 5.12
CA VAL A 148 0.25 17.75 4.46
C VAL A 148 -0.85 18.56 5.16
N ALA A 149 -2.00 17.94 5.44
CA ALA A 149 -3.10 18.61 6.09
C ALA A 149 -2.73 19.12 7.49
N ALA A 150 -2.03 18.30 8.28
CA ALA A 150 -1.55 18.69 9.59
C ALA A 150 -0.58 19.89 9.51
N ALA A 151 0.36 19.86 8.56
CA ALA A 151 1.35 20.92 8.37
C ALA A 151 0.70 22.25 7.98
N VAL A 152 -0.22 22.22 7.01
CA VAL A 152 -0.91 23.42 6.52
C VAL A 152 -1.76 24.05 7.62
N LEU A 153 -2.57 23.25 8.33
CA LEU A 153 -3.43 23.74 9.40
C LEU A 153 -2.62 24.27 10.59
N ALA A 154 -1.57 23.56 11.02
CA ALA A 154 -0.71 24.00 12.12
C ALA A 154 0.06 25.29 11.75
N SER A 155 0.50 25.42 10.50
CA SER A 155 1.16 26.65 10.01
C SER A 155 0.24 27.88 10.00
N LYS A 156 -1.08 27.67 10.01
CA LYS A 156 -2.09 28.74 10.17
C LYS A 156 -2.42 29.04 11.63
N GLY A 157 -1.74 28.39 12.58
CA GLY A 157 -1.88 28.62 14.02
C GLY A 157 -2.94 27.76 14.71
N TYR A 158 -3.56 26.81 14.01
CA TYR A 158 -4.55 25.92 14.60
C TYR A 158 -3.89 24.82 15.43
N LYS A 159 -4.51 24.45 16.57
CA LYS A 159 -4.06 23.30 17.36
C LYS A 159 -4.51 22.01 16.67
N VAL A 160 -3.55 21.28 16.12
CA VAL A 160 -3.80 20.03 15.39
C VAL A 160 -3.43 18.80 16.20
N VAL A 161 -4.30 17.79 16.20
CA VAL A 161 -3.99 16.44 16.67
C VAL A 161 -4.01 15.46 15.50
N VAL A 162 -2.92 14.73 15.31
CA VAL A 162 -2.82 13.64 14.33
C VAL A 162 -2.96 12.30 15.04
N VAL A 163 -3.81 11.41 14.54
CA VAL A 163 -4.03 10.07 15.09
C VAL A 163 -3.52 9.03 14.10
N GLU A 164 -2.51 8.26 14.50
CA GLU A 164 -1.88 7.20 13.70
C GLU A 164 -1.94 5.86 14.44
N LYS A 165 -2.41 4.81 13.75
CA LYS A 165 -2.49 3.46 14.32
C LYS A 165 -1.14 2.76 14.35
N GLY A 166 -0.24 3.12 13.44
CA GLY A 166 1.12 2.63 13.36
C GLY A 166 2.06 3.24 14.39
N ASP A 167 3.30 2.74 14.41
CA ASP A 167 4.37 3.25 15.26
C ASP A 167 5.21 4.30 14.54
N TYR A 168 5.94 5.11 15.32
CA TYR A 168 6.93 6.05 14.82
C TYR A 168 8.32 5.40 14.80
N PHE A 169 9.05 5.65 13.72
CA PHE A 169 10.42 5.19 13.51
C PHE A 169 11.25 6.38 13.05
N ALA A 170 12.37 6.61 13.72
CA ALA A 170 13.43 7.48 13.22
C ALA A 170 14.41 6.68 12.37
N THR A 171 15.37 7.37 11.75
CA THR A 171 16.38 6.76 10.87
C THR A 171 17.12 5.61 11.56
N GLU A 172 17.42 5.75 12.84
CA GLU A 172 18.14 4.77 13.65
C GLU A 172 17.30 3.54 14.02
N ASP A 173 15.98 3.62 13.92
CA ASP A 173 15.05 2.53 14.23
C ASP A 173 14.83 1.59 13.03
N TYR A 174 15.11 2.07 11.82
CA TYR A 174 14.89 1.30 10.60
C TYR A 174 15.93 0.20 10.42
N THR A 175 15.48 -0.92 9.86
CA THR A 175 16.34 -2.05 9.53
C THR A 175 16.14 -2.43 8.08
N SER A 176 17.17 -2.94 7.41
CA SER A 176 17.01 -3.56 6.09
C SER A 176 16.56 -5.02 6.17
N LEU A 177 15.96 -5.43 7.29
CA LEU A 177 15.44 -6.78 7.49
C LEU A 177 13.99 -6.80 7.02
N GLU A 178 13.74 -7.56 5.95
CA GLU A 178 12.43 -7.57 5.30
C GLU A 178 11.30 -8.00 6.25
N GLY A 179 11.39 -9.17 6.87
CA GLY A 179 10.33 -9.70 7.74
C GLY A 179 9.88 -8.74 8.86
N PRO A 180 10.79 -8.34 9.78
CA PRO A 180 10.45 -7.42 10.86
C PRO A 180 9.96 -6.04 10.38
N SER A 181 10.53 -5.52 9.29
CA SER A 181 10.13 -4.22 8.74
C SER A 181 8.76 -4.30 8.08
N MET A 182 8.47 -5.38 7.37
CA MET A 182 7.16 -5.63 6.78
C MET A 182 6.08 -5.77 7.87
N GLU A 183 6.35 -6.55 8.92
CA GLU A 183 5.44 -6.72 10.07
C GLU A 183 5.09 -5.40 10.75
N ARG A 184 6.07 -4.52 10.93
CA ARG A 184 5.90 -3.27 11.68
C ARG A 184 5.42 -2.09 10.85
N LEU A 185 5.75 -2.04 9.56
CA LEU A 185 5.53 -0.85 8.72
C LEU A 185 4.37 -1.00 7.73
N TYR A 186 3.82 -2.21 7.54
CA TYR A 186 2.74 -2.46 6.57
C TYR A 186 1.50 -3.07 7.22
N GLU A 187 0.33 -2.81 6.62
CA GLU A 187 -0.89 -3.52 7.03
C GLU A 187 -0.72 -5.02 6.84
N LYS A 188 -1.18 -5.78 7.84
CA LYS A 188 -1.14 -7.26 7.81
C LYS A 188 0.25 -7.81 7.48
N GLY A 189 1.32 -7.09 7.88
CA GLY A 189 2.70 -7.48 7.59
C GLY A 189 3.04 -7.54 6.10
N GLY A 190 2.31 -6.80 5.25
CA GLY A 190 2.50 -6.78 3.80
C GLY A 190 1.87 -7.97 3.04
N VAL A 191 1.20 -8.89 3.74
CA VAL A 191 0.43 -9.99 3.13
C VAL A 191 -1.06 -9.64 3.13
N PHE A 192 -1.41 -8.55 2.45
CA PHE A 192 -2.80 -8.09 2.34
C PHE A 192 -3.34 -8.33 0.93
N GLY A 193 -4.18 -9.35 0.74
CA GLY A 193 -4.78 -9.66 -0.56
C GLY A 193 -6.22 -9.14 -0.74
N THR A 194 -6.65 -9.04 -1.99
CA THR A 194 -8.09 -8.99 -2.33
C THR A 194 -8.80 -10.29 -1.91
N SER A 195 -10.12 -10.25 -1.71
CA SER A 195 -10.89 -11.40 -1.21
C SER A 195 -10.84 -12.65 -2.13
N ASN A 196 -10.50 -12.47 -3.40
CA ASN A 196 -10.28 -13.55 -4.38
C ASN A 196 -8.79 -13.87 -4.60
N VAL A 197 -7.90 -13.36 -3.75
CA VAL A 197 -6.44 -13.57 -3.78
C VAL A 197 -5.83 -13.26 -5.16
N THR A 198 -6.42 -12.29 -5.86
CA THR A 198 -5.99 -11.91 -7.21
C THR A 198 -4.94 -10.80 -7.18
N THR A 199 -4.99 -9.92 -6.18
CA THR A 199 -4.04 -8.83 -6.04
C THR A 199 -3.52 -8.75 -4.61
N ILE A 200 -2.19 -8.72 -4.45
CA ILE A 200 -1.50 -8.39 -3.20
C ILE A 200 -1.32 -6.87 -3.12
N LEU A 201 -1.66 -6.30 -1.96
CA LEU A 201 -1.69 -4.87 -1.68
C LEU A 201 -0.58 -4.51 -0.69
N PHE A 202 0.28 -3.58 -1.10
CA PHE A 202 1.26 -2.95 -0.23
C PHE A 202 0.71 -1.62 0.28
N THR A 203 0.48 -1.52 1.57
CA THR A 203 -0.03 -0.30 2.23
C THR A 203 0.69 -0.07 3.55
N GLY A 204 1.21 1.14 3.75
CA GLY A 204 1.94 1.51 4.97
C GLY A 204 1.02 1.66 6.19
N ALA A 205 1.54 1.29 7.36
CA ALA A 205 0.89 1.28 8.66
C ALA A 205 1.84 1.80 9.76
N THR A 206 2.43 2.97 9.51
CA THR A 206 3.44 3.62 10.34
C THR A 206 3.28 5.14 10.25
N VAL A 207 3.90 5.91 11.15
CA VAL A 207 3.96 7.37 11.00
C VAL A 207 4.58 7.71 9.64
N GLY A 208 3.89 8.55 8.86
CA GLY A 208 4.21 8.86 7.48
C GLY A 208 3.51 7.96 6.44
N GLY A 209 2.84 6.89 6.89
CA GLY A 209 2.04 5.98 6.09
C GLY A 209 2.78 5.43 4.87
N GLY A 210 2.10 5.36 3.73
CA GLY A 210 2.70 4.92 2.47
C GLY A 210 3.91 5.76 2.01
N SER A 211 4.03 7.02 2.42
CA SER A 211 5.18 7.86 2.03
C SER A 211 6.47 7.45 2.73
N ALA A 212 6.39 6.85 3.92
CA ALA A 212 7.54 6.32 4.67
C ALA A 212 8.09 5.05 4.01
N VAL A 213 7.25 4.27 3.33
CA VAL A 213 7.60 2.94 2.78
C VAL A 213 7.47 2.80 1.26
N ASN A 214 7.17 3.86 0.51
CA ASN A 214 7.16 3.80 -0.95
C ASN A 214 8.59 3.80 -1.55
N TRP A 215 8.65 3.65 -2.87
CA TRP A 215 9.88 3.50 -3.66
C TRP A 215 10.44 4.82 -4.21
N SER A 216 10.11 5.94 -3.56
CA SER A 216 10.59 7.30 -3.85
C SER A 216 10.14 7.95 -5.17
N ALA A 217 9.47 7.24 -6.08
CA ALA A 217 9.03 7.82 -7.36
C ALA A 217 8.10 9.03 -7.19
N CYS A 218 8.43 10.13 -7.87
CA CYS A 218 7.80 11.46 -7.76
C CYS A 218 7.32 12.00 -9.10
N ILE A 219 6.47 11.24 -9.78
CA ILE A 219 5.88 11.68 -11.06
C ILE A 219 4.72 12.65 -10.78
N ARG A 220 4.74 13.81 -11.44
CA ARG A 220 3.67 14.83 -11.34
C ARG A 220 2.37 14.30 -11.94
N THR A 221 1.24 14.86 -11.51
CA THR A 221 -0.07 14.52 -12.09
C THR A 221 -0.07 14.86 -13.58
N PRO A 222 -0.31 13.89 -14.48
CA PRO A 222 -0.25 14.14 -15.92
C PRO A 222 -1.31 15.16 -16.36
N ALA A 223 -1.00 15.96 -17.39
CA ALA A 223 -1.85 17.06 -17.82
C ALA A 223 -3.21 16.55 -18.34
N GLU A 224 -3.19 15.48 -19.12
CA GLU A 224 -4.35 14.80 -19.65
C GLU A 224 -5.30 14.31 -18.53
N ILE A 225 -4.75 13.85 -17.40
CA ILE A 225 -5.54 13.42 -16.23
C ILE A 225 -6.16 14.61 -15.52
N ARG A 226 -5.42 15.71 -15.39
CA ARG A 226 -5.94 16.96 -14.81
C ARG A 226 -7.09 17.51 -15.64
N GLU A 227 -6.95 17.50 -16.96
CA GLU A 227 -7.98 17.93 -17.90
C GLU A 227 -9.21 17.03 -17.84
N GLU A 228 -9.03 15.71 -17.85
CA GLU A 228 -10.10 14.71 -17.67
C GLU A 228 -10.87 14.99 -16.38
N TRP A 229 -10.20 15.06 -15.24
CA TRP A 229 -10.85 15.28 -13.95
C TRP A 229 -11.54 16.64 -13.85
N SER A 230 -10.95 17.68 -14.45
CA SER A 230 -11.58 19.00 -14.46
C SER A 230 -12.84 19.04 -15.33
N ARG A 231 -12.79 18.49 -16.54
CA ARG A 231 -13.85 18.65 -17.54
C ARG A 231 -14.91 17.57 -17.43
N GLU A 232 -14.50 16.31 -17.34
CA GLU A 232 -15.41 15.16 -17.39
C GLU A 232 -16.01 14.84 -16.01
N HIS A 233 -15.27 15.11 -14.93
CA HIS A 233 -15.75 14.90 -13.57
C HIS A 233 -16.24 16.17 -12.87
N GLY A 234 -16.14 17.34 -13.54
CA GLY A 234 -16.61 18.62 -13.01
C GLY A 234 -15.81 19.11 -11.79
N LEU A 235 -14.51 18.83 -11.74
CA LEU A 235 -13.63 19.16 -10.61
C LEU A 235 -12.58 20.21 -11.03
N PRO A 236 -12.96 21.50 -11.14
CA PRO A 236 -12.11 22.56 -11.69
C PRO A 236 -10.82 22.80 -10.90
N VAL A 237 -10.76 22.33 -9.64
CA VAL A 237 -9.54 22.37 -8.83
C VAL A 237 -8.33 21.80 -9.57
N PHE A 238 -8.47 20.70 -10.32
CA PHE A 238 -7.34 20.05 -11.00
C PHE A 238 -6.79 20.85 -12.20
N ALA A 239 -7.61 21.69 -12.83
CA ALA A 239 -7.17 22.61 -13.88
C ALA A 239 -6.70 23.97 -13.32
N SER A 240 -6.89 24.22 -12.02
CA SER A 240 -6.58 25.52 -11.42
C SER A 240 -5.07 25.80 -11.32
N THR A 241 -4.72 27.09 -11.32
CA THR A 241 -3.36 27.55 -11.00
C THR A 241 -2.93 27.14 -9.58
N ALA A 242 -3.87 27.14 -8.63
CA ALA A 242 -3.62 26.72 -7.25
C ALA A 242 -3.13 25.27 -7.17
N TYR A 243 -3.70 24.35 -7.98
CA TYR A 243 -3.24 22.97 -8.03
C TYR A 243 -1.86 22.81 -8.66
N ALA A 244 -1.54 23.61 -9.69
CA ALA A 244 -0.20 23.63 -10.26
C ALA A 244 0.84 24.11 -9.23
N GLN A 245 0.54 25.20 -8.52
CA GLN A 245 1.38 25.72 -7.43
C GLN A 245 1.50 24.74 -6.26
N ALA A 246 0.43 23.99 -5.95
CA ALA A 246 0.47 22.96 -4.93
C ALA A 246 1.42 21.81 -5.33
N MET A 247 1.44 21.38 -6.59
CA MET A 247 2.42 20.41 -7.06
C MET A 247 3.87 20.93 -6.91
N ASP A 248 4.10 22.22 -7.20
CA ASP A 248 5.43 22.83 -7.03
C ASP A 248 5.83 22.87 -5.56
N ALA A 249 4.97 23.40 -4.68
CA ALA A 249 5.20 23.43 -3.24
C ALA A 249 5.45 22.04 -2.65
N VAL A 250 4.72 21.02 -3.13
CA VAL A 250 4.94 19.63 -2.73
C VAL A 250 6.29 19.11 -3.19
N CYS A 251 6.62 19.27 -4.48
CA CYS A 251 7.91 18.84 -5.03
C CYS A 251 9.08 19.50 -4.28
N ASP A 252 8.99 20.79 -4.01
CA ASP A 252 10.02 21.54 -3.27
C ASP A 252 10.13 21.04 -1.83
N ARG A 253 9.00 20.88 -1.14
CA ARG A 253 9.00 20.49 0.28
C ARG A 253 9.57 19.11 0.51
N ILE A 254 9.27 18.16 -0.37
CA ILE A 254 9.81 16.79 -0.30
C ILE A 254 11.14 16.65 -1.08
N ARG A 255 11.72 17.75 -1.55
CA ARG A 255 13.02 17.81 -2.24
C ARG A 255 13.11 16.83 -3.40
N VAL A 256 12.16 16.90 -4.31
CA VAL A 256 12.18 16.08 -5.53
C VAL A 256 13.40 16.44 -6.36
N THR A 257 14.22 15.44 -6.67
CA THR A 257 15.38 15.54 -7.55
C THR A 257 15.08 14.84 -8.88
N GLY A 258 15.55 15.42 -9.98
CA GLY A 258 15.49 14.80 -11.31
C GLY A 258 16.72 13.93 -11.63
N GLY A 259 17.80 14.08 -10.87
CA GLY A 259 19.07 13.39 -11.09
C GLY A 259 19.17 12.01 -10.44
N CYS A 260 20.05 11.20 -11.01
CA CYS A 260 20.48 9.92 -10.47
C CYS A 260 21.95 9.71 -10.83
N GLU A 261 22.83 9.81 -9.84
CA GLU A 261 24.27 9.62 -10.04
C GLU A 261 24.58 8.16 -10.41
N GLU A 262 23.88 7.21 -9.79
CA GLU A 262 24.05 5.79 -10.02
C GLU A 262 22.71 5.02 -10.02
N GLU A 263 22.41 4.35 -11.12
CA GLU A 263 21.26 3.45 -11.23
C GLU A 263 21.56 2.06 -10.65
N GLY A 264 20.59 1.49 -9.95
CA GLY A 264 20.64 0.10 -9.49
C GLY A 264 20.52 -0.90 -10.66
N PHE A 265 20.91 -2.15 -10.41
CA PHE A 265 20.98 -3.23 -11.41
C PHE A 265 19.70 -3.36 -12.27
N GLN A 266 18.52 -3.34 -11.65
CA GLN A 266 17.26 -3.53 -12.38
C GLN A 266 16.94 -2.37 -13.32
N ASN A 267 17.23 -1.13 -12.91
CA ASN A 267 17.00 0.06 -13.73
C ASN A 267 17.96 0.10 -14.93
N ARG A 268 19.23 -0.32 -14.74
CA ARG A 268 20.19 -0.48 -15.85
C ARG A 268 19.72 -1.53 -16.86
N VAL A 269 19.13 -2.64 -16.39
CA VAL A 269 18.52 -3.66 -17.25
C VAL A 269 17.39 -3.08 -18.07
N LEU A 270 16.47 -2.33 -17.44
CA LEU A 270 15.35 -1.67 -18.13
C LEU A 270 15.86 -0.71 -19.21
N ARG A 271 16.79 0.18 -18.85
CA ARG A 271 17.37 1.18 -19.77
C ARG A 271 18.06 0.50 -20.96
N ARG A 272 18.98 -0.42 -20.69
CA ARG A 272 19.70 -1.18 -21.72
C ARG A 272 18.74 -1.92 -22.66
N GLY A 273 17.72 -2.58 -22.11
CA GLY A 273 16.74 -3.30 -22.92
C GLY A 273 15.90 -2.38 -23.80
N CYS A 274 15.58 -1.17 -23.31
CA CYS A 274 14.93 -0.15 -24.12
C CYS A 274 15.85 0.36 -25.24
N ASP A 275 17.10 0.70 -24.91
CA ASP A 275 18.08 1.20 -25.87
C ASP A 275 18.34 0.19 -27.00
N ALA A 276 18.50 -1.09 -26.65
CA ALA A 276 18.69 -2.18 -27.60
C ALA A 276 17.50 -2.38 -28.57
N LEU A 277 16.30 -1.96 -28.17
CA LEU A 277 15.08 -2.01 -28.97
C LEU A 277 14.77 -0.68 -29.66
N GLY A 278 15.63 0.33 -29.55
CA GLY A 278 15.38 1.67 -30.08
C GLY A 278 14.22 2.39 -29.38
N MET A 279 13.95 2.05 -28.12
CA MET A 279 12.88 2.62 -27.30
C MET A 279 13.44 3.57 -26.25
N ARG A 280 12.64 4.56 -25.85
CA ARG A 280 13.02 5.53 -24.82
C ARG A 280 12.77 5.00 -23.41
N ALA A 281 13.79 5.05 -22.55
CA ALA A 281 13.64 4.91 -21.10
C ALA A 281 13.81 6.29 -20.43
N ASP A 282 12.74 6.76 -19.79
CA ASP A 282 12.72 8.04 -19.08
C ASP A 282 13.31 7.91 -17.67
N ALA A 283 13.97 8.97 -17.20
CA ALA A 283 14.34 9.09 -15.79
C ALA A 283 13.09 9.37 -14.93
N VAL A 284 13.05 8.81 -13.73
CA VAL A 284 11.98 9.02 -12.76
C VAL A 284 12.48 9.91 -11.62
N PRO A 285 11.86 11.09 -11.40
CA PRO A 285 12.21 11.96 -10.27
C PRO A 285 11.98 11.29 -8.92
N ARG A 286 12.78 11.63 -7.90
CA ARG A 286 12.75 10.99 -6.58
C ARG A 286 12.77 11.99 -5.43
N ASN A 287 12.10 11.69 -4.31
CA ASN A 287 12.19 12.46 -3.07
C ASN A 287 13.39 12.02 -2.20
N SER A 288 14.57 11.93 -2.82
CA SER A 288 15.84 11.59 -2.18
C SER A 288 16.97 12.36 -2.88
N SER A 289 18.16 12.40 -2.29
CA SER A 289 19.35 12.94 -2.95
C SER A 289 19.68 12.17 -4.25
N GLU A 290 20.41 12.82 -5.15
CA GLU A 290 20.77 12.22 -6.45
C GLU A 290 21.66 10.98 -6.29
N GLY A 291 22.58 11.02 -5.31
CA GLY A 291 23.46 9.91 -4.92
C GLY A 291 22.84 8.86 -3.98
N HIS A 292 21.52 8.91 -3.74
CA HIS A 292 20.86 7.94 -2.87
C HIS A 292 20.87 6.50 -3.44
N PHE A 293 21.51 5.56 -2.73
CA PHE A 293 21.76 4.19 -3.22
C PHE A 293 21.49 3.09 -2.16
N CYS A 294 20.39 3.16 -1.39
CA CYS A 294 20.20 2.19 -0.28
C CYS A 294 19.48 0.88 -0.62
N GLY A 295 18.72 0.79 -1.73
CA GLY A 295 17.98 -0.41 -2.13
C GLY A 295 16.80 -0.82 -1.24
N SER A 296 16.62 -0.16 -0.09
CA SER A 296 15.75 -0.63 1.00
C SER A 296 14.65 0.36 1.38
N CYS A 297 14.39 1.41 0.57
CA CYS A 297 13.40 2.46 0.92
C CYS A 297 12.00 1.93 1.26
N ASN A 298 11.66 0.74 0.76
CA ASN A 298 10.40 0.08 1.06
C ASN A 298 10.33 -0.52 2.47
N LEU A 299 11.45 -0.65 3.17
CA LEU A 299 11.53 -1.17 4.53
C LEU A 299 11.76 -0.05 5.56
N GLY A 300 11.45 1.20 5.17
CA GLY A 300 11.98 2.40 5.82
C GLY A 300 13.38 2.72 5.30
N CYS A 301 13.83 3.97 5.40
CA CYS A 301 15.11 4.40 4.82
C CYS A 301 16.19 4.49 5.93
N PRO A 302 17.12 3.52 6.07
CA PRO A 302 18.15 3.53 7.11
C PRO A 302 19.15 4.70 6.99
N THR A 303 19.21 5.35 5.83
CA THR A 303 20.08 6.53 5.62
C THR A 303 19.42 7.85 6.00
N GLY A 304 18.08 7.86 6.20
CA GLY A 304 17.32 9.09 6.46
C GLY A 304 17.19 10.04 5.27
N ASP A 305 17.68 9.64 4.09
CA ASP A 305 17.72 10.51 2.93
C ASP A 305 16.38 10.65 2.21
N LYS A 306 15.56 9.58 2.16
CA LYS A 306 14.21 9.65 1.58
C LYS A 306 13.30 10.56 2.39
N LYS A 307 12.62 11.49 1.70
CA LYS A 307 11.81 12.56 2.30
C LYS A 307 10.32 12.23 2.27
N GLY A 308 9.90 11.30 3.14
CA GLY A 308 8.49 11.01 3.43
C GLY A 308 7.83 12.10 4.27
N THR A 309 6.52 12.01 4.51
CA THR A 309 5.80 13.00 5.35
C THR A 309 6.30 13.01 6.80
N ASP A 310 6.82 11.89 7.29
CA ASP A 310 7.47 11.68 8.60
C ASP A 310 8.76 12.51 8.81
N THR A 311 9.47 12.85 7.72
CA THR A 311 10.68 13.68 7.75
C THR A 311 10.48 15.05 7.12
N THR A 312 9.25 15.35 6.69
CA THR A 312 8.89 16.61 6.02
C THR A 312 7.69 17.27 6.70
N TRP A 313 6.50 17.12 6.12
CA TRP A 313 5.29 17.81 6.56
C TRP A 313 4.96 17.61 8.05
N LEU A 314 5.14 16.41 8.60
CA LEU A 314 4.89 16.17 10.02
C LEU A 314 5.91 16.89 10.92
N VAL A 315 7.14 17.09 10.44
CA VAL A 315 8.14 17.92 11.14
C VAL A 315 7.64 19.36 11.19
N ASP A 316 7.18 19.92 10.06
CA ASP A 316 6.61 21.28 10.04
C ASP A 316 5.41 21.40 10.98
N ALA A 317 4.53 20.38 11.00
CA ALA A 317 3.37 20.37 11.87
C ALA A 317 3.77 20.40 13.35
N VAL A 318 4.74 19.56 13.74
CA VAL A 318 5.26 19.48 15.11
C VAL A 318 5.98 20.76 15.52
N GLU A 319 6.79 21.35 14.64
CA GLU A 319 7.45 22.65 14.87
C GLU A 319 6.44 23.78 15.11
N ARG A 320 5.22 23.65 14.58
CA ARG A 320 4.08 24.55 14.80
C ARG A 320 3.17 24.12 15.95
N GLY A 321 3.58 23.12 16.74
CA GLY A 321 2.88 22.69 17.95
C GLY A 321 1.78 21.65 17.75
N ALA A 322 1.71 20.99 16.58
CA ALA A 322 0.84 19.83 16.40
C ALA A 322 1.31 18.65 17.27
N VAL A 323 0.36 17.80 17.67
CA VAL A 323 0.63 16.60 18.47
C VAL A 323 0.24 15.35 17.70
N ILE A 324 1.12 14.35 17.66
CA ILE A 324 0.93 13.10 16.93
C ILE A 324 0.78 11.95 17.91
N LEU A 325 -0.38 11.32 17.93
CA LEU A 325 -0.67 10.12 18.72
C LEU A 325 -0.40 8.87 17.89
N THR A 326 0.60 8.09 18.28
CA THR A 326 0.96 6.83 17.60
C THR A 326 0.43 5.62 18.37
N GLY A 327 0.29 4.47 17.71
CA GLY A 327 -0.38 3.31 18.31
C GLY A 327 -1.83 3.63 18.71
N CYS A 328 -2.50 4.55 18.02
CA CYS A 328 -3.85 4.99 18.35
C CYS A 328 -4.77 4.81 17.13
N LYS A 329 -5.76 3.93 17.24
CA LYS A 329 -6.68 3.60 16.15
C LYS A 329 -7.98 4.37 16.31
N ALA A 330 -8.34 5.14 15.29
CA ALA A 330 -9.66 5.74 15.14
C ALA A 330 -10.76 4.67 15.02
N GLU A 331 -11.85 4.83 15.77
CA GLU A 331 -13.01 3.94 15.71
C GLU A 331 -14.12 4.51 14.82
N HIS A 332 -14.48 5.77 15.07
CA HIS A 332 -15.51 6.50 14.33
C HIS A 332 -15.42 8.00 14.64
N PHE A 333 -15.83 8.82 13.68
CA PHE A 333 -16.13 10.24 13.92
C PHE A 333 -17.42 10.39 14.70
N ILE A 334 -17.45 11.38 15.58
CA ILE A 334 -18.60 11.70 16.41
C ILE A 334 -19.47 12.68 15.60
N LEU A 335 -20.68 12.26 15.28
CA LEU A 335 -21.63 13.03 14.46
C LEU A 335 -22.87 13.41 15.28
N GLU A 336 -23.28 14.67 15.15
CA GLU A 336 -24.49 15.22 15.76
C GLU A 336 -25.49 15.62 14.67
N ARG A 337 -26.77 15.77 15.04
CA ARG A 337 -27.81 16.21 14.11
C ARG A 337 -27.60 17.69 13.77
N ASN A 338 -27.65 18.03 12.49
CA ASN A 338 -27.51 19.39 11.99
C ASN A 338 -28.80 19.83 11.28
N ALA A 339 -29.75 20.37 12.06
CA ALA A 339 -31.07 20.76 11.56
C ALA A 339 -31.03 21.95 10.58
N GLY A 340 -29.97 22.77 10.62
CA GLY A 340 -29.75 23.92 9.74
C GLY A 340 -28.68 23.72 8.67
N GLY A 341 -28.23 22.48 8.47
CA GLY A 341 -27.10 22.18 7.58
C GLY A 341 -27.34 22.59 6.13
N ARG A 342 -26.39 23.32 5.56
CA ARG A 342 -26.43 23.74 4.14
C ARG A 342 -26.00 22.60 3.23
N GLY A 343 -26.48 22.60 1.99
CA GLY A 343 -26.04 21.63 0.97
C GLY A 343 -26.43 20.17 1.23
N GLY A 344 -27.45 19.92 2.04
CA GLY A 344 -27.92 18.55 2.35
C GLY A 344 -27.19 17.87 3.52
N ARG A 345 -26.29 18.58 4.21
CA ARG A 345 -25.51 18.07 5.35
C ARG A 345 -26.34 17.97 6.63
N SER A 346 -27.12 16.91 6.73
CA SER A 346 -27.99 16.65 7.89
C SER A 346 -27.26 16.36 9.21
N LYS A 347 -25.93 16.17 9.17
CA LYS A 347 -25.08 15.91 10.33
C LYS A 347 -23.97 16.96 10.44
N ARG A 348 -23.40 17.09 11.64
CA ARG A 348 -22.18 17.85 11.92
C ARG A 348 -21.17 16.96 12.63
N CYS A 349 -19.93 16.99 12.21
CA CYS A 349 -18.85 16.29 12.90
C CYS A 349 -18.29 17.18 14.00
N VAL A 350 -18.14 16.61 15.20
CA VAL A 350 -17.67 17.31 16.39
C VAL A 350 -16.41 16.69 16.99
N GLY A 351 -15.78 15.77 16.26
CA GLY A 351 -14.55 15.12 16.66
C GLY A 351 -14.49 13.63 16.37
N LEU A 352 -13.65 12.93 17.12
CA LEU A 352 -13.26 11.54 16.90
C LEU A 352 -13.29 10.72 18.20
N MET A 353 -13.73 9.48 18.09
CA MET A 353 -13.47 8.45 19.10
C MET A 353 -12.33 7.54 18.64
N ALA A 354 -11.33 7.33 19.50
CA ALA A 354 -10.15 6.53 19.21
C ALA A 354 -9.75 5.65 20.40
N THR A 355 -9.02 4.58 20.11
CA THR A 355 -8.53 3.60 21.10
C THR A 355 -7.03 3.41 20.93
N CYS A 356 -6.27 3.52 22.01
CA CYS A 356 -4.84 3.24 22.01
C CYS A 356 -4.61 1.72 22.05
N THR A 357 -3.56 1.25 21.38
CA THR A 357 -3.23 -0.18 21.31
C THR A 357 -2.55 -0.69 22.59
N SER A 358 -2.07 0.20 23.45
CA SER A 358 -1.50 -0.16 24.76
C SER A 358 -2.53 -0.82 25.66
N SER A 359 -2.15 -1.90 26.33
CA SER A 359 -2.95 -2.53 27.37
C SER A 359 -3.02 -1.70 28.66
N GLY A 360 -2.10 -0.74 28.85
CA GLY A 360 -2.05 0.14 30.00
C GLY A 360 -3.01 1.33 29.92
N ILE A 361 -3.44 1.71 28.71
CA ILE A 361 -4.44 2.76 28.51
C ILE A 361 -5.81 2.09 28.47
N THR A 362 -6.54 2.20 29.57
CA THR A 362 -7.81 1.47 29.75
C THR A 362 -9.01 2.24 29.22
N LYS A 363 -8.91 3.57 29.09
CA LYS A 363 -9.97 4.43 28.59
C LYS A 363 -9.80 4.78 27.11
N LYS A 364 -10.92 5.02 26.43
CA LYS A 364 -10.90 5.57 25.06
C LYS A 364 -10.48 7.04 25.05
N LEU A 365 -10.09 7.54 23.88
CA LEU A 365 -9.83 8.95 23.63
C LEU A 365 -10.99 9.56 22.84
N ARG A 366 -11.68 10.52 23.45
CA ARG A 366 -12.60 11.43 22.77
C ARG A 366 -11.82 12.69 22.40
N ILE A 367 -11.57 12.90 21.12
CA ILE A 367 -10.92 14.12 20.61
C ILE A 367 -12.01 15.02 20.07
N GLU A 368 -12.23 16.16 20.72
CA GLU A 368 -13.17 17.18 20.29
C GLU A 368 -12.45 18.15 19.35
N ALA A 369 -13.04 18.39 18.18
CA ALA A 369 -12.45 19.23 17.15
C ALA A 369 -13.53 20.00 16.39
N LYS A 370 -13.20 21.20 15.92
CA LYS A 370 -14.09 22.01 15.06
C LYS A 370 -14.16 21.42 13.66
N VAL A 371 -13.03 20.88 13.17
CA VAL A 371 -12.91 20.18 11.90
C VAL A 371 -12.25 18.81 12.10
N SER A 372 -12.73 17.81 11.37
CA SER A 372 -12.17 16.46 11.35
C SER A 372 -11.80 16.06 9.93
N ILE A 373 -10.61 15.47 9.76
CA ILE A 373 -10.08 15.04 8.46
C ILE A 373 -9.80 13.54 8.50
N SER A 374 -10.42 12.78 7.60
CA SER A 374 -10.05 11.40 7.32
C SER A 374 -8.93 11.37 6.27
N ALA A 375 -7.78 10.83 6.64
CA ALA A 375 -6.61 10.66 5.78
C ALA A 375 -5.99 9.26 5.92
N CYS A 376 -6.84 8.25 6.10
CA CYS A 376 -6.44 6.85 6.37
C CYS A 376 -6.05 6.07 5.09
N GLY A 377 -6.15 6.68 3.91
CA GLY A 377 -5.93 6.05 2.62
C GLY A 377 -7.15 5.29 2.09
N ALA A 378 -7.10 4.89 0.83
CA ALA A 378 -8.25 4.31 0.11
C ALA A 378 -8.79 2.99 0.68
N LEU A 379 -8.02 2.30 1.53
CA LEU A 379 -8.47 1.05 2.14
C LEU A 379 -9.13 1.26 3.51
N MET A 380 -8.77 2.34 4.22
CA MET A 380 -9.16 2.53 5.63
C MET A 380 -10.08 3.74 5.86
N THR A 381 -10.08 4.73 4.96
CA THR A 381 -11.06 5.83 5.01
C THR A 381 -12.50 5.32 4.85
N PRO A 382 -12.84 4.43 3.89
CA PRO A 382 -14.21 3.94 3.75
C PRO A 382 -14.80 3.25 5.00
N PRO A 383 -14.13 2.27 5.65
CA PRO A 383 -14.67 1.67 6.87
C PRO A 383 -14.81 2.67 8.02
N LEU A 384 -13.88 3.62 8.17
CA LEU A 384 -14.00 4.67 9.20
C LEU A 384 -15.25 5.53 8.99
N LEU A 385 -15.49 6.01 7.76
CA LEU A 385 -16.67 6.81 7.43
C LEU A 385 -17.98 6.03 7.64
N ARG A 386 -18.02 4.75 7.25
CA ARG A 386 -19.19 3.89 7.49
C ARG A 386 -19.43 3.63 8.97
N ASN A 387 -18.38 3.37 9.75
CA ASN A 387 -18.47 3.19 11.21
C ASN A 387 -18.96 4.46 11.92
N SER A 388 -18.75 5.63 11.31
CA SER A 388 -19.28 6.91 11.76
C SER A 388 -20.78 7.11 11.44
N GLY A 389 -21.41 6.14 10.77
CA GLY A 389 -22.83 6.16 10.42
C GLY A 389 -23.16 6.91 9.13
N LEU A 390 -22.17 7.19 8.28
CA LEU A 390 -22.39 7.73 6.93
C LEU A 390 -22.94 6.66 5.98
N LYS A 391 -23.83 7.06 5.07
CA LYS A 391 -24.64 6.17 4.21
C LYS A 391 -24.48 6.46 2.71
N ASN A 392 -23.66 7.42 2.31
CA ASN A 392 -23.42 7.73 0.90
C ASN A 392 -22.93 6.48 0.16
N ARG A 393 -23.64 6.12 -0.92
CA ARG A 393 -23.42 4.90 -1.71
C ARG A 393 -22.03 4.79 -2.34
N HIS A 394 -21.32 5.91 -2.47
CA HIS A 394 -19.99 5.97 -3.07
C HIS A 394 -18.87 5.69 -2.07
N ILE A 395 -19.14 5.73 -0.76
CA ILE A 395 -18.15 5.35 0.26
C ILE A 395 -17.80 3.88 0.08
N GLY A 396 -16.54 3.59 -0.19
CA GLY A 396 -15.99 2.25 -0.43
C GLY A 396 -16.25 1.68 -1.82
N ARG A 397 -16.64 2.50 -2.80
CA ARG A 397 -16.79 2.12 -4.22
C ARG A 397 -15.76 2.87 -5.04
N ASN A 398 -15.57 2.49 -6.31
CA ASN A 398 -14.60 3.15 -7.21
C ASN A 398 -13.14 2.98 -6.78
N LEU A 399 -12.80 1.83 -6.18
CA LEU A 399 -11.42 1.56 -5.81
C LEU A 399 -10.61 1.23 -7.06
N HIS A 400 -9.61 2.04 -7.34
CA HIS A 400 -8.59 1.78 -8.37
C HIS A 400 -7.30 1.32 -7.70
N LEU A 401 -6.60 0.39 -8.36
CA LEU A 401 -5.43 -0.27 -7.78
C LEU A 401 -4.14 -0.12 -8.60
N HIS A 402 -4.17 0.38 -9.83
CA HIS A 402 -3.03 0.25 -10.76
C HIS A 402 -2.48 -1.19 -10.75
N PRO A 403 -3.25 -2.20 -11.20
CA PRO A 403 -2.78 -3.57 -11.16
C PRO A 403 -1.46 -3.69 -11.90
N VAL A 404 -0.51 -4.40 -11.29
CA VAL A 404 0.78 -4.70 -11.93
C VAL A 404 0.92 -6.19 -12.21
N SER A 405 1.45 -6.50 -13.38
CA SER A 405 1.92 -7.84 -13.74
C SER A 405 3.42 -7.79 -13.99
N MET A 406 4.16 -8.75 -13.42
CA MET A 406 5.62 -8.74 -13.43
C MET A 406 6.18 -9.78 -14.41
N ALA A 407 7.29 -9.41 -15.06
CA ALA A 407 8.20 -10.33 -15.73
C ALA A 407 9.53 -10.35 -14.99
N TRP A 408 10.26 -11.44 -15.11
CA TRP A 408 11.59 -11.59 -14.54
C TRP A 408 12.60 -12.02 -15.62
N GLY A 409 13.87 -11.63 -15.43
CA GLY A 409 15.00 -12.00 -16.28
C GLY A 409 16.24 -12.31 -15.44
N TYR A 410 16.89 -13.43 -15.71
CA TYR A 410 18.11 -13.85 -15.02
C TYR A 410 19.37 -13.43 -15.80
N PHE A 411 20.31 -12.75 -15.11
CA PHE A 411 21.54 -12.22 -15.69
C PHE A 411 22.77 -12.74 -14.91
N PRO A 412 23.40 -13.84 -15.36
CA PRO A 412 24.54 -14.44 -14.64
C PRO A 412 25.70 -13.45 -14.49
N ASP A 413 26.54 -13.66 -13.47
CA ASP A 413 27.68 -12.77 -13.14
C ASP A 413 28.69 -12.58 -14.28
N SER A 414 28.70 -13.49 -15.26
CA SER A 414 29.46 -13.34 -16.51
C SER A 414 29.02 -12.13 -17.37
N THR A 415 27.92 -11.47 -17.02
CA THR A 415 27.38 -10.30 -17.72
C THR A 415 28.05 -9.02 -17.19
N ALA A 416 29.33 -8.82 -17.55
CA ALA A 416 30.18 -7.75 -17.01
C ALA A 416 29.59 -6.33 -17.15
N GLU A 417 28.74 -6.10 -18.14
CA GLU A 417 28.15 -4.80 -18.46
C GLU A 417 26.97 -4.39 -17.55
N LEU A 418 26.50 -5.28 -16.66
CA LEU A 418 25.39 -5.02 -15.74
C LEU A 418 25.78 -5.36 -14.28
N PRO A 419 26.55 -4.48 -13.61
CA PRO A 419 26.99 -4.70 -12.23
C PRO A 419 25.86 -4.53 -11.20
N GLY A 420 26.14 -4.89 -9.95
CA GLY A 420 25.23 -4.71 -8.80
C GLY A 420 24.28 -5.88 -8.56
N LYS A 421 23.33 -5.72 -7.64
CA LYS A 421 22.33 -6.74 -7.31
C LYS A 421 20.92 -6.17 -7.34
N CYS A 422 19.92 -7.04 -7.49
CA CYS A 422 18.52 -6.63 -7.62
C CYS A 422 17.96 -5.83 -6.43
N TYR A 423 18.58 -5.94 -5.25
CA TYR A 423 18.18 -5.27 -4.03
C TYR A 423 19.04 -4.04 -3.68
N GLU A 424 19.92 -3.60 -4.58
CA GLU A 424 20.82 -2.44 -4.39
C GLU A 424 20.37 -1.23 -5.22
N GLY A 425 20.67 -0.03 -4.72
CA GLY A 425 20.46 1.22 -5.45
C GLY A 425 19.08 1.85 -5.35
N GLY A 426 18.81 2.87 -6.16
CA GLY A 426 17.47 3.47 -6.27
C GLY A 426 16.46 2.47 -6.85
N ILE A 427 15.26 2.37 -6.26
CA ILE A 427 14.26 1.35 -6.63
C ILE A 427 13.62 1.68 -7.98
N ILE A 428 12.96 2.82 -8.12
CA ILE A 428 12.45 3.33 -9.41
C ILE A 428 13.29 4.57 -9.76
N THR A 429 14.22 4.41 -10.70
CA THR A 429 15.02 5.51 -11.27
C THR A 429 14.79 5.67 -12.77
N SER A 430 14.20 4.66 -13.40
CA SER A 430 13.87 4.63 -14.82
C SER A 430 12.47 4.05 -15.05
N MET A 431 11.82 4.50 -16.12
CA MET A 431 10.56 3.95 -16.59
C MET A 431 10.49 3.92 -18.12
N HIS A 432 9.61 3.10 -18.68
CA HIS A 432 9.30 3.10 -20.10
C HIS A 432 7.78 3.18 -20.32
N ARG A 433 7.33 4.13 -21.14
CA ARG A 433 5.91 4.25 -21.51
C ARG A 433 5.58 3.32 -22.68
N VAL A 434 4.65 2.39 -22.45
CA VAL A 434 4.20 1.41 -23.46
C VAL A 434 3.01 1.96 -24.24
N THR A 435 2.03 2.51 -23.52
CA THR A 435 0.83 3.17 -24.04
C THR A 435 0.52 4.38 -23.16
N ASP A 436 -0.52 5.15 -23.48
CA ASP A 436 -0.99 6.23 -22.61
C ASP A 436 -1.52 5.72 -21.25
N ARG A 437 -1.81 4.41 -21.15
CA ARG A 437 -2.33 3.76 -19.95
C ARG A 437 -1.34 2.82 -19.28
N THR A 438 -0.22 2.49 -19.92
CA THR A 438 0.67 1.43 -19.45
C THR A 438 2.11 1.91 -19.41
N ILE A 439 2.73 1.79 -18.23
CA ILE A 439 4.16 2.06 -18.02
C ILE A 439 4.86 0.82 -17.50
N ILE A 440 6.18 0.75 -17.72
CA ILE A 440 7.07 -0.27 -17.19
C ILE A 440 8.04 0.38 -16.23
N GLU A 441 8.15 -0.20 -15.03
CA GLU A 441 9.06 0.20 -13.97
C GLU A 441 9.68 -1.04 -13.32
N THR A 442 10.59 -0.85 -12.37
CA THR A 442 11.28 -1.93 -11.65
C THR A 442 10.91 -1.95 -10.16
N PRO A 443 10.61 -3.13 -9.57
CA PRO A 443 10.16 -3.20 -8.19
C PRO A 443 11.31 -3.38 -7.19
N ALA A 444 11.05 -3.19 -5.90
CA ALA A 444 11.91 -3.73 -4.85
C ALA A 444 11.30 -5.01 -4.30
N LEU A 445 11.99 -6.14 -4.49
CA LEU A 445 11.62 -7.43 -3.92
C LEU A 445 12.75 -7.92 -3.03
N GLY A 446 12.51 -7.94 -1.72
CA GLY A 446 13.37 -8.67 -0.79
C GLY A 446 13.29 -10.18 -1.03
N PRO A 447 14.18 -10.98 -0.42
CA PRO A 447 14.17 -12.43 -0.60
C PRO A 447 12.82 -13.11 -0.28
N GLY A 448 12.10 -12.61 0.73
CA GLY A 448 10.78 -13.05 1.13
C GLY A 448 9.71 -12.72 0.10
N ALA A 449 9.59 -11.44 -0.30
CA ALA A 449 8.66 -11.02 -1.33
C ALA A 449 8.92 -11.74 -2.66
N PHE A 450 10.19 -11.89 -3.05
CA PHE A 450 10.59 -12.66 -4.23
C PHE A 450 10.08 -14.10 -4.15
N SER A 451 10.32 -14.79 -3.03
CA SER A 451 9.86 -16.18 -2.84
C SER A 451 8.33 -16.31 -2.85
N ALA A 452 7.60 -15.27 -2.45
CA ALA A 452 6.13 -15.26 -2.42
C ALA A 452 5.50 -15.07 -3.80
N VAL A 453 6.17 -14.37 -4.73
CA VAL A 453 5.64 -14.12 -6.08
C VAL A 453 6.17 -15.11 -7.12
N VAL A 454 7.27 -15.79 -6.86
CA VAL A 454 7.80 -16.83 -7.75
C VAL A 454 6.90 -18.07 -7.70
N PRO A 455 6.46 -18.61 -8.85
CA PRO A 455 5.60 -19.80 -8.87
C PRO A 455 6.34 -21.03 -8.33
N TRP A 456 5.64 -21.87 -7.58
CA TRP A 456 6.17 -23.14 -7.11
C TRP A 456 5.97 -24.24 -8.16
N GLU A 457 7.06 -24.69 -8.78
CA GLU A 457 7.06 -25.86 -9.68
C GLU A 457 7.58 -27.12 -8.98
N SER A 458 8.67 -26.98 -8.21
CA SER A 458 9.25 -28.06 -7.41
C SER A 458 10.23 -27.48 -6.37
N GLY A 459 10.58 -28.27 -5.35
CA GLY A 459 11.58 -27.86 -4.37
C GLY A 459 12.99 -27.67 -4.97
N ARG A 460 13.32 -28.36 -6.07
CA ARG A 460 14.59 -28.14 -6.79
C ARG A 460 14.57 -26.81 -7.54
N ASP A 461 13.48 -26.54 -8.26
CA ASP A 461 13.32 -25.32 -9.04
C ASP A 461 13.32 -24.08 -8.14
N MET A 462 12.55 -24.10 -7.04
CA MET A 462 12.54 -23.01 -6.06
C MET A 462 13.94 -22.74 -5.48
N LYS A 463 14.69 -23.78 -5.10
CA LYS A 463 16.07 -23.63 -4.63
C LYS A 463 16.97 -22.98 -5.68
N GLU A 464 16.85 -23.37 -6.94
CA GLU A 464 17.64 -22.79 -8.03
C GLU A 464 17.29 -21.31 -8.26
N ARG A 465 16.00 -20.97 -8.28
CA ARG A 465 15.54 -19.57 -8.40
C ARG A 465 16.04 -18.71 -7.24
N MET A 466 15.95 -19.21 -6.01
CA MET A 466 16.50 -18.52 -4.84
C MET A 466 18.00 -18.32 -4.95
N ARG A 467 18.78 -19.30 -5.43
CA ARG A 467 20.24 -19.12 -5.65
C ARG A 467 20.55 -18.03 -6.68
N ARG A 468 19.63 -17.76 -7.60
CA ARG A 468 19.74 -16.73 -8.63
C ARG A 468 19.13 -15.38 -8.23
N TYR A 469 18.56 -15.27 -7.03
CA TYR A 469 17.82 -14.10 -6.55
C TYR A 469 18.55 -12.78 -6.81
N ALA A 470 19.79 -12.63 -6.31
CA ALA A 470 20.56 -11.39 -6.40
C ALA A 470 20.80 -10.90 -7.84
N ARG A 471 20.70 -11.80 -8.82
CA ARG A 471 20.97 -11.58 -10.25
C ARG A 471 19.74 -11.77 -11.13
N THR A 472 18.54 -11.71 -10.54
CA THR A 472 17.27 -11.76 -11.25
C THR A 472 16.62 -10.37 -11.21
N ALA A 473 16.54 -9.71 -12.35
CA ALA A 473 15.85 -8.43 -12.49
C ALA A 473 14.35 -8.65 -12.73
N HIS A 474 13.53 -7.77 -12.18
CA HIS A 474 12.10 -7.72 -12.46
C HIS A 474 11.75 -6.41 -13.15
N ALA A 475 10.82 -6.50 -14.10
CA ALA A 475 10.16 -5.36 -14.71
C ALA A 475 8.65 -5.61 -14.64
N PHE A 476 7.89 -4.62 -14.22
CA PHE A 476 6.44 -4.75 -14.09
C PHE A 476 5.72 -3.79 -15.01
N ALA A 477 4.66 -4.28 -15.64
CA ALA A 477 3.72 -3.45 -16.36
C ALA A 477 2.65 -2.95 -15.38
N LEU A 478 2.58 -1.63 -15.21
CA LEU A 478 1.56 -0.95 -14.44
C LEU A 478 0.51 -0.38 -15.39
N VAL A 479 -0.76 -0.72 -15.16
CA VAL A 479 -1.87 -0.26 -15.99
C VAL A 479 -2.74 0.75 -15.23
N ARG A 480 -3.05 1.87 -15.87
CA ARG A 480 -4.11 2.80 -15.49
C ARG A 480 -5.46 2.11 -15.66
N ASP A 481 -5.96 1.48 -14.61
CA ASP A 481 -7.16 0.65 -14.65
C ASP A 481 -8.44 1.46 -14.90
N ARG A 482 -9.31 0.92 -15.76
CA ARG A 482 -10.71 1.36 -15.93
C ARG A 482 -11.65 0.56 -15.03
N GLY A 483 -11.32 -0.71 -14.78
CA GLY A 483 -12.03 -1.55 -13.84
C GLY A 483 -12.00 -0.94 -12.45
N ALA A 484 -13.13 -1.02 -11.74
CA ALA A 484 -13.27 -0.48 -10.40
C ALA A 484 -13.59 -1.57 -9.39
N GLY A 485 -12.92 -1.52 -8.25
CA GLY A 485 -13.12 -2.36 -7.09
C GLY A 485 -13.98 -1.71 -6.01
N ALA A 486 -13.99 -2.34 -4.84
CA ALA A 486 -14.67 -1.86 -3.66
C ALA A 486 -13.97 -2.27 -2.35
N VAL A 487 -14.20 -1.47 -1.31
CA VAL A 487 -13.86 -1.75 0.08
C VAL A 487 -15.17 -1.96 0.84
N ASP A 488 -15.47 -3.21 1.19
CA ASP A 488 -16.70 -3.57 1.90
C ASP A 488 -16.53 -3.53 3.43
N GLY A 489 -15.31 -3.39 3.91
CA GLY A 489 -14.95 -3.19 5.31
C GLY A 489 -13.44 -3.31 5.50
N GLU A 490 -12.96 -3.10 6.73
CA GLU A 490 -11.55 -3.29 7.06
C GLU A 490 -11.11 -4.72 6.67
N GLY A 491 -10.03 -4.82 5.89
CA GLY A 491 -9.50 -6.09 5.37
C GLY A 491 -10.34 -6.78 4.28
N ARG A 492 -11.46 -6.19 3.83
CA ARG A 492 -12.34 -6.78 2.80
C ARG A 492 -12.34 -5.93 1.53
N VAL A 493 -11.43 -6.27 0.63
CA VAL A 493 -11.19 -5.58 -0.64
C VAL A 493 -11.54 -6.47 -1.81
N ARG A 494 -12.35 -5.97 -2.74
CA ARG A 494 -12.66 -6.64 -4.02
C ARG A 494 -12.12 -5.81 -5.16
N PHE A 495 -11.43 -6.46 -6.09
CA PHE A 495 -10.99 -5.86 -7.33
C PHE A 495 -10.83 -6.94 -8.39
N SER A 496 -11.13 -6.59 -9.63
CA SER A 496 -10.84 -7.38 -10.81
C SER A 496 -10.55 -6.43 -11.96
N PRO A 497 -9.42 -6.60 -12.68
CA PRO A 497 -9.19 -5.87 -13.91
C PRO A 497 -10.37 -6.05 -14.87
N SER A 498 -10.75 -5.00 -15.59
CA SER A 498 -11.68 -5.13 -16.71
C SER A 498 -11.03 -5.92 -17.86
N ARG A 499 -11.82 -6.27 -18.88
CA ARG A 499 -11.29 -6.93 -20.09
C ARG A 499 -10.20 -6.07 -20.75
N ASP A 500 -10.47 -4.79 -20.95
CA ASP A 500 -9.51 -3.84 -21.53
C ASP A 500 -8.24 -3.74 -20.67
N ASP A 501 -8.38 -3.76 -19.33
CA ASP A 501 -7.22 -3.72 -18.43
C ASP A 501 -6.37 -4.98 -18.56
N ALA A 502 -7.00 -6.15 -18.73
CA ALA A 502 -6.29 -7.41 -18.96
C ALA A 502 -5.56 -7.43 -20.30
N GLU A 503 -6.11 -6.81 -21.34
CA GLU A 503 -5.46 -6.66 -22.64
C GLU A 503 -4.24 -5.71 -22.56
N GLU A 504 -4.36 -4.57 -21.86
CA GLU A 504 -3.24 -3.66 -21.56
C GLU A 504 -2.16 -4.35 -20.71
N LEU A 505 -2.54 -5.08 -19.67
CA LEU A 505 -1.61 -5.85 -18.83
C LEU A 505 -0.83 -6.87 -19.67
N ARG A 506 -1.52 -7.57 -20.59
CA ARG A 506 -0.88 -8.53 -21.49
C ARG A 506 0.14 -7.86 -22.41
N ALA A 507 -0.24 -6.73 -23.01
CA ALA A 507 0.63 -5.96 -23.89
C ALA A 507 1.88 -5.44 -23.15
N GLY A 508 1.68 -4.89 -21.94
CA GLY A 508 2.76 -4.43 -21.06
C GLY A 508 3.67 -5.57 -20.63
N LEU A 509 3.13 -6.72 -20.23
CA LEU A 509 3.92 -7.89 -19.83
C LEU A 509 4.76 -8.44 -21.00
N ARG A 510 4.18 -8.52 -22.20
CA ARG A 510 4.93 -8.86 -23.43
C ARG A 510 6.06 -7.87 -23.71
N ARG A 511 5.81 -6.57 -23.53
CA ARG A 511 6.82 -5.52 -23.69
C ARG A 511 7.95 -5.67 -22.67
N ALA A 512 7.64 -5.93 -21.40
CA ALA A 512 8.63 -6.15 -20.34
C ALA A 512 9.52 -7.36 -20.67
N LEU A 513 8.94 -8.47 -21.14
CA LEU A 513 9.71 -9.65 -21.58
C LEU A 513 10.66 -9.31 -22.75
N ARG A 514 10.20 -8.57 -23.76
CA ARG A 514 11.07 -8.13 -24.87
C ARG A 514 12.24 -7.27 -24.38
N ILE A 515 11.98 -6.34 -23.46
CA ILE A 515 13.02 -5.50 -22.84
C ILE A 515 14.05 -6.38 -22.13
N LEU A 516 13.61 -7.35 -21.32
CA LEU A 516 14.52 -8.24 -20.58
C LEU A 516 15.36 -9.11 -21.52
N VAL A 517 14.77 -9.65 -22.60
CA VAL A 517 15.50 -10.39 -23.63
C VAL A 517 16.54 -9.51 -24.31
N ALA A 518 16.15 -8.31 -24.76
CA ALA A 518 17.04 -7.37 -25.43
C ALA A 518 18.15 -6.83 -24.52
N ALA A 519 17.90 -6.75 -23.21
CA ALA A 519 18.91 -6.42 -22.21
C ALA A 519 19.98 -7.52 -22.04
N GLY A 520 19.76 -8.72 -22.61
CA GLY A 520 20.70 -9.84 -22.56
C GLY A 520 20.43 -10.84 -21.44
N ALA A 521 19.18 -10.99 -21.00
CA ALA A 521 18.82 -12.03 -20.03
C ALA A 521 19.19 -13.43 -20.57
N ALA A 522 19.71 -14.30 -19.71
CA ALA A 522 19.97 -15.71 -20.06
C ALA A 522 18.68 -16.54 -20.07
N GLU A 523 17.71 -16.15 -19.25
CA GLU A 523 16.39 -16.77 -19.12
C GLU A 523 15.39 -15.70 -18.68
N VAL A 524 14.19 -15.70 -19.26
CA VAL A 524 13.09 -14.79 -18.92
C VAL A 524 11.82 -15.58 -18.61
N GLY A 525 10.89 -14.99 -17.85
CA GLY A 525 9.60 -15.62 -17.61
C GLY A 525 8.59 -14.73 -16.92
N THR A 526 7.43 -15.31 -16.65
CA THR A 526 6.33 -14.67 -15.92
C THR A 526 6.16 -15.30 -14.54
N HIS A 527 5.22 -14.76 -13.75
CA HIS A 527 4.80 -15.34 -12.47
C HIS A 527 3.52 -16.19 -12.59
N ARG A 528 3.25 -16.73 -13.79
CA ARG A 528 2.16 -17.70 -13.97
C ARG A 528 2.49 -18.99 -13.22
N SER A 529 1.48 -19.63 -12.63
CA SER A 529 1.62 -20.79 -11.75
C SER A 529 2.31 -22.01 -12.37
N ASP A 530 2.32 -22.12 -13.70
CA ASP A 530 3.01 -23.17 -14.45
C ASP A 530 4.48 -22.85 -14.77
N GLY A 531 4.98 -21.69 -14.33
CA GLY A 531 6.38 -21.32 -14.48
C GLY A 531 6.80 -20.92 -15.90
N LEU A 532 5.87 -20.44 -16.73
CA LEU A 532 6.12 -20.01 -18.12
C LEU A 532 7.42 -19.21 -18.26
N ARG A 533 8.38 -19.76 -19.02
CA ARG A 533 9.73 -19.19 -19.20
C ARG A 533 10.37 -19.58 -20.52
N LEU A 534 11.36 -18.80 -20.93
CA LEU A 534 12.18 -19.00 -22.13
C LEU A 534 13.67 -18.87 -21.78
N ARG A 535 14.48 -19.86 -22.16
CA ARG A 535 15.95 -19.73 -22.17
C ARG A 535 16.36 -18.96 -23.41
N CYS A 536 17.13 -17.88 -23.25
CA CYS A 536 17.42 -16.95 -24.34
C CYS A 536 18.68 -17.31 -25.15
N LYS A 537 19.49 -18.28 -24.70
CA LYS A 537 20.71 -18.66 -25.43
C LYS A 537 20.33 -19.36 -26.74
N GLY A 538 20.70 -18.75 -27.87
CA GLY A 538 20.53 -19.32 -29.21
C GLY A 538 19.08 -19.26 -29.74
N VAL A 539 18.20 -18.50 -29.10
CA VAL A 539 16.84 -18.27 -29.61
C VAL A 539 16.86 -17.28 -30.77
N ARG A 540 15.98 -17.50 -31.75
CA ARG A 540 15.72 -16.57 -32.84
C ARG A 540 14.50 -15.70 -32.48
N ASP A 541 14.33 -14.59 -33.18
CA ASP A 541 13.18 -13.69 -32.97
C ASP A 541 11.83 -14.43 -33.07
N ALA A 542 11.71 -15.39 -34.00
CA ALA A 542 10.50 -16.21 -34.14
C ALA A 542 10.21 -17.07 -32.89
N ASP A 543 11.25 -17.55 -32.21
CA ASP A 543 11.10 -18.35 -30.99
C ASP A 543 10.67 -17.45 -29.81
N VAL A 544 11.15 -16.21 -29.77
CA VAL A 544 10.71 -15.17 -28.82
C VAL A 544 9.23 -14.83 -29.05
N GLU A 545 8.82 -14.58 -30.29
CA GLU A 545 7.43 -14.25 -30.60
C GLU A 545 6.48 -15.41 -30.28
N ALA A 546 6.86 -16.66 -30.58
CA ALA A 546 6.08 -17.84 -30.19
C ALA A 546 5.89 -17.93 -28.66
N PHE A 547 6.95 -17.69 -27.88
CA PHE A 547 6.86 -17.62 -26.43
C PHE A 547 5.94 -16.48 -25.94
N LEU A 548 6.03 -15.30 -26.56
CA LEU A 548 5.18 -14.16 -26.20
C LEU A 548 3.70 -14.43 -26.50
N ASP A 549 3.37 -15.24 -27.50
CA ASP A 549 2.00 -15.62 -27.82
C ASP A 549 1.36 -16.49 -26.73
N GLU A 550 2.16 -17.26 -26.00
CA GLU A 550 1.72 -18.02 -24.82
C GLU A 550 1.50 -17.15 -23.57
N VAL A 551 1.92 -15.89 -23.58
CA VAL A 551 1.75 -14.97 -22.44
C VAL A 551 0.28 -14.59 -22.30
N THR A 552 -0.29 -14.92 -21.16
CA THR A 552 -1.69 -14.68 -20.78
C THR A 552 -1.77 -13.93 -19.46
N ILE A 553 -2.88 -13.22 -19.25
CA ILE A 553 -3.21 -12.60 -17.97
C ILE A 553 -4.19 -13.51 -17.25
N GLU A 554 -3.67 -14.29 -16.31
CA GLU A 554 -4.45 -15.25 -15.56
C GLU A 554 -5.20 -14.60 -14.40
N LYS A 555 -6.27 -15.27 -13.96
CA LYS A 555 -7.00 -14.89 -12.75
C LYS A 555 -6.29 -15.42 -11.50
N GLY A 556 -6.72 -14.96 -10.33
CA GLY A 556 -6.20 -15.45 -9.05
C GLY A 556 -6.58 -16.92 -8.76
N PRO A 557 -5.88 -17.57 -7.81
CA PRO A 557 -6.02 -19.00 -7.50
C PRO A 557 -7.41 -19.39 -6.97
N MET A 558 -8.22 -18.42 -6.51
CA MET A 558 -9.57 -18.69 -6.01
C MET A 558 -10.65 -18.69 -7.11
N TYR A 559 -10.29 -18.52 -8.38
CA TYR A 559 -11.25 -18.63 -9.49
C TYR A 559 -11.50 -20.10 -9.87
N PRO A 560 -12.76 -20.58 -9.82
CA PRO A 560 -13.07 -21.95 -10.19
C PRO A 560 -12.75 -22.27 -11.65
N GLY A 561 -12.22 -23.47 -11.91
CA GLY A 561 -11.96 -23.96 -13.27
C GLY A 561 -10.73 -23.35 -13.96
N SER A 562 -9.87 -22.67 -13.21
CA SER A 562 -8.60 -22.14 -13.74
C SER A 562 -7.49 -23.17 -13.56
N ASP A 563 -6.97 -23.71 -14.67
CA ASP A 563 -5.82 -24.62 -14.65
C ASP A 563 -4.51 -23.88 -14.32
N LYS A 564 -4.49 -22.57 -14.56
CA LYS A 564 -3.37 -21.67 -14.31
C LYS A 564 -3.84 -20.45 -13.54
N TRP A 565 -2.95 -19.86 -12.76
CA TRP A 565 -3.24 -18.62 -12.04
C TRP A 565 -2.01 -17.71 -12.01
N ALA A 566 -2.24 -16.43 -11.75
CA ALA A 566 -1.20 -15.44 -11.52
C ALA A 566 -1.67 -14.47 -10.43
N ILE A 567 -0.70 -13.84 -9.77
CA ILE A 567 -0.97 -12.84 -8.74
C ILE A 567 -0.54 -11.47 -9.28
N PHE A 568 -1.43 -10.49 -9.18
CA PHE A 568 -1.07 -9.09 -9.39
C PHE A 568 -0.56 -8.47 -8.09
N CYS A 569 0.17 -7.38 -8.21
CA CYS A 569 0.52 -6.55 -7.06
C CYS A 569 -0.06 -5.14 -7.23
N SER A 570 -0.14 -4.40 -6.13
CA SER A 570 -0.49 -2.98 -6.12
C SER A 570 0.11 -2.28 -4.91
N ALA A 571 0.77 -1.15 -5.15
CA ALA A 571 1.16 -0.20 -4.12
C ALA A 571 0.34 1.11 -4.20
N HIS A 572 -0.66 1.17 -5.08
CA HIS A 572 -1.38 2.40 -5.44
C HIS A 572 -2.88 2.22 -5.25
N GLN A 573 -3.39 2.54 -4.07
CA GLN A 573 -4.82 2.42 -3.78
C GLN A 573 -5.49 3.79 -3.79
N MET A 574 -6.53 3.96 -4.62
CA MET A 574 -7.17 5.26 -4.82
C MET A 574 -8.68 5.18 -5.13
N GLY A 575 -9.36 6.32 -5.02
CA GLY A 575 -10.73 6.54 -5.52
C GLY A 575 -11.89 5.96 -4.71
N SER A 576 -11.61 5.25 -3.61
CA SER A 576 -12.62 4.56 -2.80
C SER A 576 -13.65 5.48 -2.11
N CYS A 577 -13.42 6.80 -2.09
CA CYS A 577 -14.32 7.83 -1.58
C CYS A 577 -14.23 9.06 -2.49
N ARG A 578 -14.32 8.85 -3.81
CA ARG A 578 -14.02 9.88 -4.81
C ARG A 578 -14.79 11.19 -4.60
N MET A 579 -14.14 12.29 -4.96
CA MET A 579 -14.77 13.60 -5.10
C MET A 579 -15.81 13.56 -6.23
N GLY A 580 -16.84 14.39 -6.11
CA GLY A 580 -17.82 14.59 -7.17
C GLY A 580 -18.41 15.99 -7.15
N ALA A 581 -18.97 16.42 -8.29
CA ALA A 581 -19.67 17.69 -8.41
C ALA A 581 -21.01 17.73 -7.63
N SER A 582 -21.58 16.56 -7.32
CA SER A 582 -22.81 16.42 -6.55
C SER A 582 -22.79 15.17 -5.67
N PRO A 583 -23.69 15.04 -4.68
CA PRO A 583 -23.82 13.82 -3.87
C PRO A 583 -24.21 12.57 -4.69
N ARG A 584 -24.69 12.75 -5.93
CA ARG A 584 -24.97 11.64 -6.84
C ARG A 584 -23.72 11.07 -7.49
N ASP A 585 -22.63 11.83 -7.49
CA ASP A 585 -21.43 11.56 -8.28
C ASP A 585 -20.24 11.13 -7.42
N GLY A 586 -20.18 11.54 -6.15
CA GLY A 586 -19.05 11.24 -5.25
C GLY A 586 -19.44 11.05 -3.78
N ALA A 587 -18.48 10.60 -2.99
CA ALA A 587 -18.61 10.45 -1.53
C ALA A 587 -18.47 11.78 -0.80
N VAL A 588 -17.68 12.69 -1.38
CA VAL A 588 -17.40 14.04 -0.90
C VAL A 588 -17.51 15.04 -2.04
N ASP A 589 -17.58 16.33 -1.71
CA ASP A 589 -17.67 17.41 -2.68
C ASP A 589 -16.30 17.81 -3.25
N GLY A 590 -16.29 18.88 -4.06
CA GLY A 590 -15.08 19.44 -4.67
C GLY A 590 -14.07 20.04 -3.69
N ALA A 591 -14.47 20.28 -2.43
CA ALA A 591 -13.59 20.72 -1.34
C ALA A 591 -13.18 19.54 -0.43
N GLY A 592 -13.55 18.31 -0.79
CA GLY A 592 -13.29 17.11 0.00
C GLY A 592 -14.18 16.98 1.24
N GLU A 593 -15.20 17.84 1.40
CA GLU A 593 -16.13 17.76 2.53
C GLU A 593 -17.21 16.71 2.27
N SER A 594 -17.57 15.96 3.31
CA SER A 594 -18.66 14.99 3.23
C SER A 594 -19.97 15.66 2.84
N TRP A 595 -20.70 15.05 1.91
CA TRP A 595 -22.06 15.46 1.56
C TRP A 595 -23.07 15.26 2.70
N GLU A 596 -22.75 14.40 3.67
CA GLU A 596 -23.67 14.05 4.77
C GLU A 596 -23.35 14.77 6.08
N ALA A 597 -22.09 15.17 6.29
CA ALA A 597 -21.60 15.69 7.57
C ALA A 597 -20.75 16.95 7.37
N GLU A 598 -21.22 18.07 7.93
CA GLU A 598 -20.49 19.34 7.98
C GLU A 598 -19.26 19.23 8.89
N GLY A 599 -18.14 19.81 8.47
CA GLY A 599 -16.88 19.80 9.23
C GLY A 599 -16.12 18.47 9.15
N LEU A 600 -16.57 17.50 8.33
CA LEU A 600 -15.87 16.24 8.08
C LEU A 600 -15.34 16.19 6.66
N TYR A 601 -14.02 16.17 6.53
CA TYR A 601 -13.32 16.18 5.26
C TYR A 601 -12.57 14.87 5.03
N VAL A 602 -12.23 14.60 3.78
CA VAL A 602 -11.31 13.54 3.38
C VAL A 602 -10.13 14.20 2.66
N CYS A 603 -8.91 13.79 2.99
CA CYS A 603 -7.66 14.31 2.40
C CYS A 603 -6.67 13.17 2.19
N ASP A 604 -6.98 12.22 1.30
CA ASP A 604 -6.07 11.13 0.92
C ASP A 604 -6.37 10.60 -0.50
N GLY A 605 -5.70 9.52 -0.91
CA GLY A 605 -5.89 8.90 -2.23
C GLY A 605 -7.29 8.39 -2.52
N SER A 606 -8.15 8.21 -1.52
CA SER A 606 -9.56 7.84 -1.73
C SER A 606 -10.35 8.89 -2.51
N LEU A 607 -9.88 10.15 -2.56
CA LEU A 607 -10.53 11.26 -3.26
C LEU A 607 -10.46 11.19 -4.78
N LEU A 608 -9.46 10.48 -5.33
CA LEU A 608 -9.13 10.61 -6.74
C LEU A 608 -10.27 10.05 -7.63
N PRO A 609 -10.73 10.79 -8.66
CA PRO A 609 -11.87 10.37 -9.48
C PRO A 609 -11.64 9.05 -10.23
N THR A 610 -10.45 8.89 -10.82
CA THR A 610 -10.01 7.70 -11.57
C THR A 610 -8.56 7.36 -11.24
N ALA A 611 -8.05 6.26 -11.81
CA ALA A 611 -6.63 5.92 -11.77
C ALA A 611 -5.76 7.02 -12.41
N VAL A 612 -4.64 7.39 -11.76
CA VAL A 612 -3.72 8.46 -12.25
C VAL A 612 -2.83 7.99 -13.42
N GLY A 613 -2.55 6.69 -13.51
CA GLY A 613 -1.63 6.10 -14.49
C GLY A 613 -0.13 6.27 -14.17
N VAL A 614 0.21 6.97 -13.09
CA VAL A 614 1.57 7.13 -12.55
C VAL A 614 1.54 7.03 -11.01
N ASN A 615 2.69 7.02 -10.33
CA ASN A 615 2.73 6.92 -8.87
C ASN A 615 1.96 8.10 -8.22
N PRO A 616 0.97 7.85 -7.35
CA PRO A 616 -0.01 8.85 -6.96
C PRO A 616 0.47 9.79 -5.85
N MET A 617 1.69 9.65 -5.32
CA MET A 617 2.14 10.41 -4.15
C MET A 617 2.04 11.93 -4.35
N ILE A 618 2.58 12.45 -5.46
CA ILE A 618 2.53 13.88 -5.76
C ILE A 618 1.08 14.35 -5.93
N THR A 619 0.27 13.60 -6.67
CA THR A 619 -1.16 13.90 -6.86
C THR A 619 -1.92 13.99 -5.53
N ILE A 620 -1.71 13.02 -4.62
CA ILE A 620 -2.37 12.95 -3.31
C ILE A 620 -1.94 14.11 -2.41
N GLN A 621 -0.64 14.38 -2.32
CA GLN A 621 -0.14 15.48 -1.50
C GLN A 621 -0.61 16.84 -2.04
N SER A 622 -0.65 17.02 -3.36
CA SER A 622 -1.04 18.29 -3.99
C SER A 622 -2.52 18.61 -3.80
N ILE A 623 -3.40 17.61 -3.94
CA ILE A 623 -4.82 17.83 -3.65
C ILE A 623 -5.04 18.08 -2.16
N ALA A 624 -4.37 17.33 -1.27
CA ALA A 624 -4.44 17.57 0.16
C ALA A 624 -3.96 18.98 0.53
N TYR A 625 -2.91 19.49 -0.11
CA TYR A 625 -2.42 20.86 0.08
C TYR A 625 -3.49 21.90 -0.31
N CYS A 626 -4.13 21.73 -1.47
CA CYS A 626 -5.21 22.63 -1.91
C CYS A 626 -6.39 22.62 -0.93
N LEU A 627 -6.88 21.43 -0.58
CA LEU A 627 -8.02 21.28 0.32
C LEU A 627 -7.73 21.84 1.72
N SER A 628 -6.53 21.59 2.25
CA SER A 628 -6.17 22.03 3.60
C SER A 628 -6.06 23.55 3.72
N ASN A 629 -5.67 24.25 2.65
CA ASN A 629 -5.73 25.71 2.63
C ASN A 629 -7.18 26.20 2.71
N GLY A 630 -8.10 25.62 1.92
CA GLY A 630 -9.52 25.94 2.01
C GLY A 630 -10.13 25.60 3.37
N ILE A 631 -9.73 24.47 3.97
CA ILE A 631 -10.17 24.07 5.31
C ILE A 631 -9.70 25.10 6.36
N ALA A 632 -8.45 25.57 6.28
CA ALA A 632 -7.94 26.60 7.17
C ALA A 632 -8.79 27.88 7.11
N ASP A 633 -9.22 28.29 5.91
CA ASP A 633 -10.06 29.47 5.75
C ASP A 633 -11.45 29.26 6.40
N THR A 634 -12.01 28.05 6.36
CA THR A 634 -13.28 27.76 7.05
C THR A 634 -13.19 27.79 8.57
N LEU A 635 -12.01 27.52 9.15
CA LEU A 635 -11.77 27.62 10.60
C LEU A 635 -11.54 29.06 11.08
N SER A 636 -11.34 30.01 10.16
CA SER A 636 -11.16 31.44 10.47
C SER A 636 -12.48 32.18 10.67
N HIS A 637 -13.61 31.54 10.36
CA HIS A 637 -14.97 32.07 10.40
C HIS A 637 -15.86 31.22 11.31
#